data_AF-A0A1U7HIM1-F1
#
_entry.id   AF-A0A1U7HIM1-F1
#
_cell.length_a   1.000
_cell.length_b   1.000
_cell.length_c   1.000
_cell.angle_alpha   90.00
_cell.angle_beta   90.00
_cell.angle_gamma   90.00
#
_symmetry.space_group_name_H-M   'P 1'
#
loop_
_entity.id
_entity.type
_entity.pdbx_description
1 polymer ?
#
loop_
_entity_poly.entity_id
_entity_poly.type
_entity_poly.pdbx_seq_one_letter_code
_entity_poly.pdbx_strand_id
1 'polypeptide(L)'
;MVDAQTTENEKFLGAGRSGQVFLIKSQDESIARKIFAGDKLTKLVHYVFLGAPNPYIWNEDIIQCAYYRRKILGALVEYWFDSQLKVSDAIATDWNQEQKAYQIDTEFVDGRSVSLSQPFTRLRKRELPDLVHQIMIPLQQKLIDAGFDGLVWQAGKGNPVALNNFLLTDVEHNDTNGKFNYYYAWIDLESGVPALAPLNVLKLFTYYIPMSFKHGQPLFDDADIRTLKKYLEKHKTEITEKLGRDKYTAIIADTNNLDQHQSKWKSLKRVERSIHYQLKKGKINQQQAHWYSRHIGQWYLREIVRAWQKILRLIVKLPLKIINKLKKIPFRRFFSQTWRVLISQRYRLQFTRDLISDRIDDWHDRKQLIFEEAEFLKSRLDKEHGSGYLVDFSIHVALKIIIQSLEFIVIPSLFALGVIDEIGLGFLFVADGPIFRSIYTGYRSIQALLKGQEIPWIAFVVGLIPFVGTVAYPCQLVYSTAGKRGKVAQFIVYDTFTQLGEKIPIWGGEDTLTEHFFNQLAYKVIRLLNNYVGDLREKIV
;
A
#
# COMPACT_ATOMS: atom_id res chain seq x y z
N MET A 1 -11.79 15.42 -6.89
CA MET A 1 -11.76 14.28 -7.81
C MET A 1 -12.41 14.83 -9.04
N VAL A 2 -11.58 15.06 -10.07
CA VAL A 2 -12.07 15.45 -11.39
C VAL A 2 -12.24 14.10 -12.08
N ASP A 3 -13.46 13.81 -12.50
CA ASP A 3 -13.78 12.61 -13.25
C ASP A 3 -12.92 12.60 -14.51
N ALA A 4 -12.01 11.64 -14.61
CA ALA A 4 -11.26 11.39 -15.82
C ALA A 4 -12.26 10.84 -16.84
N GLN A 5 -12.52 11.60 -17.91
CA GLN A 5 -13.29 11.11 -19.05
C GLN A 5 -12.48 10.00 -19.71
N THR A 6 -12.87 8.76 -19.47
CA THR A 6 -12.36 7.58 -20.19
C THR A 6 -12.82 7.66 -21.64
N THR A 7 -11.89 7.85 -22.57
CA THR A 7 -12.10 7.49 -23.99
C THR A 7 -12.38 5.99 -24.09
N GLU A 8 -13.19 5.55 -25.07
CA GLU A 8 -13.73 4.17 -25.18
C GLU A 8 -12.70 3.02 -25.08
N ASN A 9 -11.41 3.29 -25.32
CA ASN A 9 -10.33 2.30 -25.28
C ASN A 9 -9.43 2.36 -24.03
N GLU A 10 -9.71 3.25 -23.07
CA GLU A 10 -8.90 3.43 -21.85
C GLU A 10 -9.68 3.03 -20.60
N LYS A 11 -9.20 2.01 -19.87
CA LYS A 11 -9.76 1.58 -18.58
C LYS A 11 -8.81 1.96 -17.44
N PHE A 12 -9.28 2.73 -16.46
CA PHE A 12 -8.50 2.99 -15.25
C PHE A 12 -8.23 1.70 -14.47
N LEU A 13 -6.96 1.43 -14.16
CA LEU A 13 -6.53 0.27 -13.37
C LEU A 13 -6.28 0.63 -11.90
N GLY A 14 -5.73 1.81 -11.64
CA GLY A 14 -5.41 2.22 -10.28
C GLY A 14 -4.52 3.45 -10.20
N ALA A 15 -4.26 3.90 -8.97
CA ALA A 15 -3.39 5.05 -8.73
C ALA A 15 -2.40 4.74 -7.60
N GLY A 16 -1.11 4.95 -7.90
CA GLY A 16 -0.04 4.92 -6.92
C GLY A 16 0.41 6.33 -6.51
N ARG A 17 1.52 6.39 -5.79
CA ARG A 17 2.12 7.67 -5.36
C ARG A 17 2.82 8.44 -6.48
N SER A 18 3.28 7.72 -7.49
CA SER A 18 4.03 8.21 -8.65
C SER A 18 3.13 8.58 -9.83
N GLY A 19 1.94 8.00 -9.93
CA GLY A 19 1.07 8.19 -11.09
C GLY A 19 -0.22 7.37 -11.07
N GLN A 20 -1.00 7.55 -12.13
CA GLN A 20 -2.23 6.80 -12.42
C GLN A 20 -1.95 5.84 -13.56
N VAL A 21 -2.52 4.64 -13.50
CA VAL A 21 -2.31 3.58 -14.49
C VAL A 21 -3.62 3.27 -15.20
N PHE A 22 -3.54 3.17 -16.53
CA PHE A 22 -4.64 2.89 -17.42
C PHE A 22 -4.29 1.68 -18.30
N LEU A 23 -5.26 0.81 -18.52
CA LEU A 23 -5.20 -0.24 -19.52
C LEU A 23 -5.68 0.35 -20.84
N ILE A 24 -4.84 0.24 -21.85
CA ILE A 24 -5.17 0.61 -23.23
C ILE A 24 -5.25 -0.69 -24.02
N LYS A 25 -6.44 -0.95 -24.57
CA LYS A 25 -6.65 -2.10 -25.44
C LYS A 25 -6.45 -1.66 -26.89
N SER A 26 -5.41 -2.17 -27.53
CA SER A 26 -5.26 -2.17 -28.99
C SER A 26 -5.75 -3.53 -29.54
N GLN A 27 -5.98 -3.63 -30.85
CA GLN A 27 -6.55 -4.83 -31.48
C GLN A 27 -5.74 -6.11 -31.20
N ASP A 28 -4.43 -6.00 -31.07
CA ASP A 28 -3.53 -7.15 -30.85
C ASP A 28 -2.70 -7.09 -29.55
N GLU A 29 -2.74 -5.97 -28.82
CA GLU A 29 -1.89 -5.76 -27.63
C GLU A 29 -2.61 -5.02 -26.50
N SER A 30 -2.32 -5.42 -25.27
CA SER A 30 -2.74 -4.71 -24.05
C SER A 30 -1.55 -3.96 -23.47
N ILE A 31 -1.73 -2.65 -23.26
CA ILE A 31 -0.69 -1.74 -22.77
C ILE A 31 -1.12 -1.19 -21.41
N ALA A 32 -0.19 -1.21 -20.45
CA ALA A 32 -0.32 -0.47 -19.20
C ALA A 32 0.34 0.90 -19.35
N ARG A 33 -0.48 1.96 -19.45
CA ARG A 33 -0.02 3.34 -19.51
C ARG A 33 0.01 3.94 -18.11
N LYS A 34 1.18 4.33 -17.65
CA LYS A 34 1.35 5.07 -16.39
C LYS A 34 1.58 6.54 -16.68
N ILE A 35 0.63 7.38 -16.28
CA ILE A 35 0.74 8.84 -16.37
C ILE A 35 1.23 9.37 -15.01
N PHE A 36 2.36 10.07 -15.02
CA PHE A 36 2.99 10.50 -13.78
C PHE A 36 2.22 11.66 -13.15
N ALA A 37 1.84 11.46 -11.89
CA ALA A 37 1.09 12.42 -11.11
C ALA A 37 1.61 12.43 -9.68
N GLY A 38 1.65 13.61 -9.07
CA GLY A 38 2.08 13.74 -7.67
C GLY A 38 0.89 13.80 -6.73
N ASP A 39 0.85 12.92 -5.74
CA ASP A 39 0.05 13.13 -4.53
C ASP A 39 0.54 14.39 -3.79
N LYS A 40 -0.33 15.02 -3.00
CA LYS A 40 -0.03 16.24 -2.24
C LYS A 40 1.13 16.05 -1.27
N LEU A 41 1.19 14.89 -0.58
CA LEU A 41 2.26 14.61 0.37
C LEU A 41 3.59 14.40 -0.37
N THR A 42 3.59 13.61 -1.43
CA THR A 42 4.79 13.34 -2.22
C THR A 42 5.31 14.59 -2.94
N LYS A 43 4.41 15.47 -3.40
CA LYS A 43 4.74 16.80 -3.91
C LYS A 43 5.53 17.64 -2.92
N LEU A 44 5.14 17.64 -1.64
CA LEU A 44 5.83 18.41 -0.61
C LEU A 44 7.25 17.89 -0.38
N VAL A 45 7.39 16.56 -0.22
CA VAL A 45 8.68 15.89 -0.04
C VAL A 45 9.63 16.23 -1.18
N HIS A 46 9.19 16.06 -2.43
CA HIS A 46 9.99 16.42 -3.61
C HIS A 46 10.34 17.91 -3.67
N TYR A 47 9.42 18.80 -3.27
CA TYR A 47 9.71 20.23 -3.26
C TYR A 47 10.83 20.60 -2.27
N VAL A 48 10.86 19.93 -1.12
CA VAL A 48 11.90 20.11 -0.11
C VAL A 48 13.26 19.64 -0.64
N PHE A 49 13.33 18.44 -1.23
CA PHE A 49 14.59 17.85 -1.67
C PHE A 49 15.08 18.35 -3.03
N LEU A 50 14.19 18.48 -4.01
CA LEU A 50 14.54 18.75 -5.42
C LEU A 50 14.16 20.16 -5.88
N GLY A 51 13.43 20.94 -5.07
CA GLY A 51 12.94 22.28 -5.44
C GLY A 51 11.78 22.27 -6.44
N ALA A 52 11.30 21.09 -6.84
CA ALA A 52 10.19 20.86 -7.73
C ALA A 52 9.47 19.57 -7.33
N PRO A 53 8.20 19.36 -7.76
CA PRO A 53 7.53 18.06 -7.62
C PRO A 53 8.27 16.92 -8.34
N ASN A 54 7.73 15.69 -8.17
CA ASN A 54 8.26 14.46 -8.79
C ASN A 54 8.76 14.74 -10.23
N PRO A 55 10.06 14.53 -10.51
CA PRO A 55 10.65 14.90 -11.79
C PRO A 55 10.05 14.18 -13.00
N TYR A 56 9.54 12.96 -12.80
CA TYR A 56 8.82 12.22 -13.83
C TYR A 56 7.63 12.99 -14.42
N ILE A 57 7.09 13.98 -13.70
CA ILE A 57 5.97 14.79 -14.18
C ILE A 57 6.40 15.78 -15.28
N TRP A 58 7.67 16.21 -15.34
CA TRP A 58 8.03 17.41 -16.10
C TRP A 58 9.40 17.38 -16.78
N ASN A 59 10.26 16.42 -16.46
CA ASN A 59 11.58 16.29 -17.06
C ASN A 59 11.61 15.10 -18.04
N GLU A 60 12.10 15.34 -19.26
CA GLU A 60 12.18 14.30 -20.29
C GLU A 60 13.29 13.30 -20.01
N ASP A 61 14.47 13.79 -19.63
CA ASP A 61 15.65 12.97 -19.40
C ASP A 61 15.39 11.93 -18.29
N ILE A 62 14.65 12.28 -17.23
CA ILE A 62 14.34 11.30 -16.18
C ILE A 62 13.36 10.21 -16.65
N ILE A 63 12.44 10.54 -17.55
CA ILE A 63 11.51 9.57 -18.14
C ILE A 63 12.25 8.63 -19.08
N GLN A 64 13.17 9.17 -19.88
CA GLN A 64 14.10 8.37 -20.68
C GLN A 64 14.99 7.50 -19.79
N CYS A 65 15.44 8.00 -18.63
CA CYS A 65 16.15 7.17 -17.66
C CYS A 65 15.28 5.99 -17.18
N ALA A 66 13.99 6.19 -16.90
CA ALA A 66 13.11 5.07 -16.53
C ALA A 66 12.96 4.05 -17.67
N TYR A 67 12.76 4.53 -18.90
CA TYR A 67 12.66 3.68 -20.09
C TYR A 67 13.89 2.79 -20.27
N TYR A 68 15.10 3.38 -20.36
CA TYR A 68 16.33 2.61 -20.55
C TYR A 68 16.66 1.74 -19.36
N ARG A 69 16.40 2.20 -18.12
CA ARG A 69 16.60 1.39 -16.92
C ARG A 69 15.73 0.13 -16.96
N ARG A 70 14.49 0.24 -17.40
CA ARG A 70 13.56 -0.89 -17.54
C ARG A 70 14.03 -1.86 -18.65
N LYS A 71 14.49 -1.37 -19.80
CA LYS A 71 15.08 -2.21 -20.86
C LYS A 71 16.31 -2.99 -20.37
N ILE A 72 17.26 -2.31 -19.71
CA ILE A 72 18.45 -2.94 -19.14
C ILE A 72 18.05 -3.99 -18.10
N LEU A 73 17.12 -3.66 -17.21
CA LEU A 73 16.68 -4.58 -16.17
C LEU A 73 15.84 -5.74 -16.69
N GLY A 74 15.09 -5.58 -17.78
CA GLY A 74 14.40 -6.68 -18.44
C GLY A 74 15.37 -7.80 -18.81
N ALA A 75 16.49 -7.43 -19.45
CA ALA A 75 17.53 -8.40 -19.81
C ALA A 75 18.33 -8.90 -18.60
N LEU A 76 18.73 -8.02 -17.68
CA LEU A 76 19.52 -8.43 -16.52
C LEU A 76 18.73 -9.33 -15.56
N VAL A 77 17.43 -9.09 -15.40
CA VAL A 77 16.56 -9.94 -14.58
C VAL A 77 16.38 -11.32 -15.21
N GLU A 78 16.19 -11.40 -16.53
CA GLU A 78 16.19 -12.69 -17.27
C GLU A 78 17.52 -13.44 -17.04
N TYR A 79 18.64 -12.73 -17.06
CA TYR A 79 19.95 -13.28 -16.73
C TYR A 79 20.04 -13.77 -15.27
N TRP A 80 19.52 -13.02 -14.29
CA TRP A 80 19.64 -13.36 -12.87
C TRP A 80 18.67 -14.42 -12.37
N PHE A 81 17.45 -14.45 -12.90
CA PHE A 81 16.33 -15.22 -12.35
C PHE A 81 15.69 -16.19 -13.35
N ASP A 82 16.22 -16.27 -14.58
CA ASP A 82 15.66 -17.11 -15.64
C ASP A 82 14.18 -16.76 -15.87
N SER A 83 13.30 -17.75 -15.75
CA SER A 83 11.86 -17.60 -15.89
C SER A 83 11.14 -17.26 -14.58
N GLN A 84 11.84 -17.14 -13.44
CA GLN A 84 11.19 -16.93 -12.14
C GLN A 84 10.76 -15.48 -11.91
N LEU A 85 11.45 -14.51 -12.53
CA LEU A 85 11.12 -13.09 -12.48
C LEU A 85 11.21 -12.51 -13.89
N LYS A 86 10.21 -11.72 -14.29
CA LYS A 86 10.22 -10.90 -15.50
C LYS A 86 10.01 -9.44 -15.13
N VAL A 87 10.51 -8.51 -15.94
CA VAL A 87 10.18 -7.09 -15.84
C VAL A 87 9.19 -6.77 -16.95
N SER A 88 8.10 -6.04 -16.67
CA SER A 88 7.19 -5.62 -17.75
C SER A 88 7.92 -4.71 -18.71
N ASP A 89 7.86 -5.03 -20.01
CA ASP A 89 8.71 -4.35 -21.00
C ASP A 89 8.30 -2.88 -21.16
N ALA A 90 9.30 -2.01 -21.40
CA ALA A 90 9.06 -0.62 -21.72
C ALA A 90 8.73 -0.50 -23.21
N ILE A 91 7.57 0.04 -23.57
CA ILE A 91 7.15 0.17 -24.97
C ILE A 91 7.48 1.56 -25.49
N ALA A 92 7.00 2.59 -24.80
CA ALA A 92 7.18 3.98 -25.24
C ALA A 92 7.12 4.97 -24.07
N THR A 93 7.53 6.20 -24.35
CA THR A 93 7.34 7.35 -23.45
C THR A 93 6.75 8.49 -24.25
N ASP A 94 5.89 9.29 -23.63
CA ASP A 94 5.26 10.43 -24.29
C ASP A 94 4.88 11.53 -23.30
N TRP A 95 4.46 12.69 -23.80
CA TRP A 95 3.91 13.79 -23.03
C TRP A 95 2.38 13.84 -23.17
N ASN A 96 1.70 13.55 -22.06
CA ASN A 96 0.26 13.71 -21.97
C ASN A 96 -0.12 15.19 -21.85
N GLN A 97 -0.73 15.75 -22.90
CA GLN A 97 -1.11 17.17 -22.95
C GLN A 97 -2.22 17.54 -21.97
N GLU A 98 -3.20 16.66 -21.77
CA GLU A 98 -4.36 16.90 -20.92
C GLU A 98 -3.93 17.01 -19.45
N GLN A 99 -3.18 16.03 -18.96
CA GLN A 99 -2.66 16.00 -17.59
C GLN A 99 -1.40 16.86 -17.42
N LYS A 100 -0.85 17.37 -18.53
CA LYS A 100 0.42 18.10 -18.63
C LYS A 100 1.55 17.35 -17.92
N ALA A 101 1.67 16.04 -18.15
CA ALA A 101 2.66 15.21 -17.48
C ALA A 101 3.23 14.18 -18.45
N TYR A 102 4.43 13.69 -18.20
CA TYR A 102 4.93 12.56 -18.98
C TYR A 102 4.20 11.27 -18.61
N GLN A 103 4.22 10.33 -19.55
CA GLN A 103 3.72 8.98 -19.41
C GLN A 103 4.76 7.97 -19.88
N ILE A 104 4.67 6.75 -19.35
CA ILE A 104 5.39 5.58 -19.84
C ILE A 104 4.38 4.48 -20.14
N ASP A 105 4.51 3.88 -21.31
CA ASP A 105 3.72 2.74 -21.76
C ASP A 105 4.55 1.48 -21.56
N THR A 106 3.98 0.50 -20.87
CA THR A 106 4.62 -0.79 -20.63
C THR A 106 3.70 -1.93 -21.05
N GLU A 107 4.29 -3.11 -21.23
CA GLU A 107 3.54 -4.36 -21.35
C GLU A 107 2.51 -4.47 -20.20
N PHE A 108 1.26 -4.80 -20.55
CA PHE A 108 0.26 -5.15 -19.55
C PHE A 108 0.48 -6.61 -19.11
N VAL A 109 0.67 -6.80 -17.80
CA VAL A 109 0.77 -8.12 -17.21
C VAL A 109 -0.55 -8.47 -16.54
N ASP A 110 -1.23 -9.51 -17.04
CA ASP A 110 -2.41 -10.08 -16.39
C ASP A 110 -1.98 -10.99 -15.23
N GLY A 111 -1.69 -10.35 -14.09
CA GLY A 111 -1.31 -11.04 -12.86
C GLY A 111 -2.22 -10.68 -11.69
N ARG A 112 -1.87 -11.20 -10.51
CA ARG A 112 -2.51 -10.86 -9.24
C ARG A 112 -1.47 -10.63 -8.15
N SER A 113 -1.83 -9.93 -7.09
CA SER A 113 -0.99 -9.82 -5.90
C SER A 113 -0.81 -11.18 -5.22
N VAL A 114 0.24 -11.29 -4.39
CA VAL A 114 0.44 -12.47 -3.53
C VAL A 114 -0.71 -12.60 -2.52
N SER A 115 -1.06 -13.83 -2.19
CA SER A 115 -2.25 -14.09 -1.37
C SER A 115 -2.03 -13.74 0.10
N LEU A 116 -3.05 -13.13 0.69
CA LEU A 116 -3.19 -13.00 2.13
C LEU A 116 -3.44 -14.37 2.76
N SER A 117 -3.08 -14.51 4.04
CA SER A 117 -3.56 -15.64 4.84
C SER A 117 -5.06 -15.52 5.02
N GLN A 118 -5.74 -16.59 4.66
CA GLN A 118 -7.18 -16.74 4.80
C GLN A 118 -7.55 -18.15 5.30
N PRO A 119 -8.81 -18.38 5.69
CA PRO A 119 -9.20 -19.62 6.37
C PRO A 119 -8.98 -20.90 5.54
N PHE A 120 -8.87 -20.83 4.22
CA PHE A 120 -8.78 -22.00 3.33
C PHE A 120 -7.33 -22.32 2.90
N THR A 121 -6.43 -21.35 3.07
CA THR A 121 -5.07 -21.37 2.54
C THR A 121 -4.12 -22.37 3.21
N ARG A 122 -3.93 -23.55 2.61
CA ARG A 122 -2.70 -24.35 2.80
C ARG A 122 -1.69 -24.13 1.67
N LEU A 123 -2.17 -23.98 0.44
CA LEU A 123 -1.36 -23.96 -0.78
C LEU A 123 -0.73 -22.58 -1.07
N ARG A 124 -1.51 -21.49 -1.01
CA ARG A 124 -1.03 -20.11 -1.31
C ARG A 124 -0.16 -19.49 -0.19
N LYS A 125 0.08 -20.22 0.91
CA LYS A 125 0.90 -19.74 2.03
C LYS A 125 2.37 -19.51 1.69
N ARG A 126 2.86 -20.14 0.62
CA ARG A 126 4.26 -20.04 0.18
C ARG A 126 4.53 -18.83 -0.71
N GLU A 127 3.49 -18.26 -1.34
CA GLU A 127 3.64 -17.14 -2.30
C GLU A 127 4.41 -15.96 -1.69
N LEU A 128 4.01 -15.48 -0.52
CA LEU A 128 4.69 -14.34 0.12
C LEU A 128 6.15 -14.68 0.53
N PRO A 129 6.44 -15.76 1.28
CA PRO A 129 7.81 -16.16 1.57
C PRO A 129 8.67 -16.36 0.31
N ASP A 130 8.11 -16.92 -0.75
CA ASP A 130 8.82 -17.15 -2.01
C ASP A 130 9.18 -15.83 -2.69
N LEU A 131 8.21 -14.92 -2.83
CA LEU A 131 8.46 -13.58 -3.36
C LEU A 131 9.54 -12.85 -2.53
N VAL A 132 9.45 -12.87 -1.21
CA VAL A 132 10.39 -12.12 -0.36
C VAL A 132 11.81 -12.73 -0.41
N HIS A 133 11.93 -14.04 -0.18
CA HIS A 133 13.24 -14.68 0.03
C HIS A 133 13.90 -15.17 -1.25
N GLN A 134 13.13 -15.60 -2.25
CA GLN A 134 13.67 -16.11 -3.51
C GLN A 134 13.83 -15.00 -4.54
N ILE A 135 13.02 -13.93 -4.48
CA ILE A 135 13.03 -12.86 -5.48
C ILE A 135 13.51 -11.54 -4.89
N MET A 136 12.77 -10.91 -3.99
CA MET A 136 13.02 -9.53 -3.55
C MET A 136 14.39 -9.36 -2.88
N ILE A 137 14.76 -10.23 -1.92
CA ILE A 137 16.06 -10.14 -1.23
C ILE A 137 17.23 -10.37 -2.20
N PRO A 138 17.25 -11.46 -3.01
CA PRO A 138 18.30 -11.64 -4.01
C PRO A 138 18.34 -10.50 -5.03
N LEU A 139 17.19 -9.99 -5.47
CA LEU A 139 17.09 -8.88 -6.41
C LEU A 139 17.71 -7.63 -5.82
N GLN A 140 17.48 -7.33 -4.54
CA GLN A 140 18.13 -6.22 -3.86
C GLN A 140 19.66 -6.31 -3.94
N GLN A 141 20.22 -7.51 -3.74
CA GLN A 141 21.67 -7.71 -3.83
C GLN A 141 22.17 -7.54 -5.26
N LYS A 142 21.51 -8.16 -6.24
CA LYS A 142 21.86 -8.03 -7.67
C LYS A 142 21.81 -6.59 -8.16
N LEU A 143 20.79 -5.83 -7.74
CA LEU A 143 20.68 -4.40 -8.03
C LEU A 143 21.86 -3.62 -7.47
N ILE A 144 22.28 -3.88 -6.23
CA ILE A 144 23.46 -3.22 -5.63
C ILE A 144 24.72 -3.58 -6.42
N ASP A 145 24.93 -4.87 -6.70
CA ASP A 145 26.13 -5.37 -7.40
C ASP A 145 26.25 -4.78 -8.81
N ALA A 146 25.11 -4.60 -9.50
CA ALA A 146 25.03 -4.00 -10.82
C ALA A 146 24.98 -2.47 -10.81
N GLY A 147 24.97 -1.82 -9.63
CA GLY A 147 25.01 -0.37 -9.51
C GLY A 147 23.66 0.35 -9.55
N PHE A 148 22.53 -0.35 -9.48
CA PHE A 148 21.18 0.25 -9.38
C PHE A 148 20.82 0.64 -7.93
N ASP A 149 21.71 1.40 -7.27
CA ASP A 149 21.60 1.77 -5.85
C ASP A 149 20.23 2.38 -5.49
N GLY A 150 19.68 3.18 -6.40
CA GLY A 150 18.40 3.87 -6.22
C GLY A 150 17.16 2.98 -6.28
N LEU A 151 17.22 1.88 -7.03
CA LEU A 151 16.08 0.98 -7.25
C LEU A 151 15.89 -0.06 -6.15
N VAL A 152 16.87 -0.26 -5.28
CA VAL A 152 16.82 -1.30 -4.25
C VAL A 152 15.61 -1.11 -3.31
N TRP A 153 15.14 0.13 -3.19
CA TRP A 153 13.88 0.48 -2.53
C TRP A 153 12.63 -0.07 -3.23
N GLN A 154 12.60 -0.08 -4.58
CA GLN A 154 11.53 -0.67 -5.39
C GLN A 154 11.52 -2.20 -5.34
N ALA A 155 12.63 -2.82 -4.91
CA ALA A 155 12.72 -4.23 -4.56
C ALA A 155 12.48 -4.50 -3.05
N GLY A 156 12.03 -3.49 -2.28
CA GLY A 156 11.55 -3.65 -0.90
C GLY A 156 12.55 -3.43 0.22
N LYS A 157 13.75 -2.93 -0.05
CA LYS A 157 14.73 -2.64 1.02
C LYS A 157 14.22 -1.55 1.96
N GLY A 158 13.65 -1.94 3.10
CA GLY A 158 13.06 -1.00 4.05
C GLY A 158 11.75 -0.34 3.59
N ASN A 159 11.20 -0.75 2.44
CA ASN A 159 9.94 -0.23 1.90
C ASN A 159 8.90 -1.34 1.76
N PRO A 160 7.90 -1.41 2.66
CA PRO A 160 6.88 -2.44 2.59
C PRO A 160 5.92 -2.30 1.40
N VAL A 161 5.80 -1.09 0.83
CA VAL A 161 4.88 -0.81 -0.30
C VAL A 161 5.40 -1.41 -1.62
N ALA A 162 6.70 -1.74 -1.68
CA ALA A 162 7.33 -2.32 -2.86
C ALA A 162 6.76 -3.70 -3.25
N LEU A 163 6.02 -4.37 -2.36
CA LEU A 163 5.39 -5.65 -2.68
C LEU A 163 4.43 -5.52 -3.88
N ASN A 164 3.70 -4.41 -3.96
CA ASN A 164 2.74 -4.10 -5.03
C ASN A 164 3.40 -3.89 -6.39
N ASN A 165 4.73 -3.76 -6.43
CA ASN A 165 5.45 -3.70 -7.68
C ASN A 165 5.56 -5.09 -8.34
N PHE A 166 5.20 -6.17 -7.62
CA PHE A 166 5.30 -7.53 -8.11
C PHE A 166 3.92 -8.16 -8.24
N LEU A 167 3.64 -8.74 -9.40
CA LEU A 167 2.47 -9.58 -9.62
C LEU A 167 2.89 -11.04 -9.76
N LEU A 168 2.06 -11.93 -9.24
CA LEU A 168 2.11 -13.35 -9.53
C LEU A 168 1.37 -13.60 -10.85
N THR A 169 2.03 -14.30 -11.78
CA THR A 169 1.43 -14.74 -13.03
C THR A 169 1.46 -16.27 -13.08
N ASP A 170 0.32 -16.88 -13.34
CA ASP A 170 0.18 -18.33 -13.37
C ASP A 170 0.62 -18.86 -14.75
N VAL A 171 1.45 -19.91 -14.76
CA VAL A 171 1.77 -20.72 -15.95
C VAL A 171 1.12 -22.07 -15.73
N GLU A 172 0.24 -22.49 -16.64
CA GLU A 172 -0.55 -23.74 -16.66
C GLU A 172 -0.42 -24.69 -15.44
N HIS A 173 -1.54 -24.90 -14.76
CA HIS A 173 -1.73 -25.79 -13.62
C HIS A 173 -1.35 -27.25 -13.98
N ASN A 174 -0.11 -27.65 -13.73
CA ASN A 174 0.29 -29.06 -13.80
C ASN A 174 0.16 -29.69 -12.42
N ASP A 175 -1.05 -30.16 -12.10
CA ASP A 175 -1.44 -30.79 -10.83
C ASP A 175 -0.71 -32.12 -10.52
N THR A 176 0.16 -32.59 -11.41
CA THR A 176 0.79 -33.91 -11.29
C THR A 176 1.95 -33.97 -10.29
N ASN A 177 2.59 -32.84 -9.95
CA ASN A 177 3.82 -32.85 -9.13
C ASN A 177 3.81 -31.93 -7.89
N GLY A 178 2.72 -31.22 -7.60
CA GLY A 178 2.66 -30.31 -6.44
C GLY A 178 3.66 -29.14 -6.46
N LYS A 179 4.31 -28.88 -7.61
CA LYS A 179 5.11 -27.69 -7.87
C LYS A 179 4.23 -26.67 -8.57
N PHE A 180 4.07 -25.50 -7.95
CA PHE A 180 3.42 -24.37 -8.59
C PHE A 180 4.34 -23.84 -9.70
N ASN A 181 3.83 -23.76 -10.92
CA ASN A 181 4.48 -23.04 -12.01
C ASN A 181 3.93 -21.62 -12.06
N TYR A 182 4.34 -20.76 -11.13
CA TYR A 182 4.15 -19.32 -11.27
C TYR A 182 5.48 -18.63 -11.48
N TYR A 183 5.43 -17.47 -12.12
CA TYR A 183 6.53 -16.52 -12.10
C TYR A 183 6.06 -15.18 -11.56
N TYR A 184 7.02 -14.36 -11.15
CA TYR A 184 6.75 -13.01 -10.70
C TYR A 184 7.02 -12.01 -11.82
N ALA A 185 6.16 -11.02 -11.96
CA ALA A 185 6.37 -9.89 -12.86
C ALA A 185 6.61 -8.63 -12.05
N TRP A 186 7.77 -8.00 -12.22
CA TRP A 186 8.09 -6.70 -11.67
C TRP A 186 7.56 -5.61 -12.60
N ILE A 187 6.44 -4.99 -12.21
CA ILE A 187 5.65 -4.09 -13.05
C ILE A 187 5.96 -2.60 -12.83
N ASP A 188 6.40 -2.21 -11.62
CA ASP A 188 6.69 -0.80 -11.29
C ASP A 188 8.15 -0.62 -10.79
N LEU A 189 8.92 0.17 -11.54
CA LEU A 189 10.31 0.50 -11.28
C LEU A 189 10.53 2.01 -11.05
N GLU A 190 9.47 2.81 -10.96
CA GLU A 190 9.57 4.27 -10.86
C GLU A 190 9.03 4.80 -9.55
N SER A 191 9.93 5.33 -8.73
CA SER A 191 9.63 5.85 -7.41
C SER A 191 8.72 7.08 -7.44
N GLY A 192 7.72 7.08 -6.55
CA GLY A 192 6.90 8.26 -6.27
C GLY A 192 7.54 9.26 -5.30
N VAL A 193 8.55 8.82 -4.53
CA VAL A 193 9.24 9.60 -3.49
C VAL A 193 10.71 9.20 -3.39
N PRO A 194 11.61 10.09 -2.95
CA PRO A 194 12.98 9.71 -2.58
C PRO A 194 12.97 8.67 -1.46
N ALA A 195 13.98 7.80 -1.43
CA ALA A 195 14.08 6.68 -0.50
C ALA A 195 14.51 7.10 0.92
N LEU A 196 13.91 8.17 1.46
CA LEU A 196 14.28 8.80 2.74
C LEU A 196 13.27 8.59 3.87
N ALA A 197 12.28 7.71 3.68
CA ALA A 197 11.30 7.35 4.72
C ALA A 197 11.12 5.83 4.88
N PRO A 198 12.21 5.01 4.98
CA PRO A 198 12.06 3.57 5.19
C PRO A 198 11.31 3.30 6.48
N LEU A 199 10.44 2.28 6.45
CA LEU A 199 9.84 1.76 7.69
C LEU A 199 10.95 1.27 8.63
N ASN A 200 11.98 0.66 8.07
CA ASN A 200 13.19 0.32 8.80
C ASN A 200 14.16 1.51 8.85
N VAL A 201 14.07 2.30 9.92
CA VAL A 201 14.93 3.47 10.17
C VAL A 201 16.42 3.13 10.11
N LEU A 202 16.85 1.93 10.48
CA LEU A 202 18.25 1.53 10.35
C LEU A 202 18.72 1.55 8.89
N LYS A 203 17.86 1.22 7.92
CA LYS A 203 18.21 1.28 6.48
C LYS A 203 18.39 2.72 5.99
N LEU A 204 17.74 3.69 6.62
CA LEU A 204 17.98 5.11 6.33
C LEU A 204 19.45 5.45 6.56
N PHE A 205 19.97 5.10 7.73
CA PHE A 205 21.33 5.44 8.14
C PHE A 205 22.40 4.52 7.55
N THR A 206 22.09 3.22 7.39
CA THR A 206 23.08 2.22 6.91
C THR A 206 23.19 2.13 5.39
N TYR A 207 22.22 2.65 4.64
CA TYR A 207 22.21 2.54 3.18
C TYR A 207 21.82 3.85 2.48
N TYR A 208 20.64 4.39 2.76
CA TYR A 208 20.10 5.51 1.96
C TYR A 208 20.86 6.81 2.11
N ILE A 209 21.25 7.19 3.33
CA ILE A 209 22.07 8.38 3.57
C ILE A 209 23.48 8.21 2.96
N PRO A 210 24.23 7.13 3.22
CA PRO A 210 25.53 6.88 2.58
C PRO A 210 25.47 6.91 1.05
N MET A 211 24.46 6.27 0.45
CA MET A 211 24.30 6.28 -1.01
C MET A 211 23.91 7.66 -1.53
N SER A 212 23.10 8.43 -0.80
CA SER A 212 22.81 9.82 -1.17
C SER A 212 24.09 10.67 -1.21
N PHE A 213 25.03 10.45 -0.26
CA PHE A 213 26.34 11.10 -0.30
C PHE A 213 27.20 10.63 -1.48
N LYS A 214 27.26 9.32 -1.75
CA LYS A 214 27.97 8.74 -2.90
C LYS A 214 27.48 9.36 -4.23
N HIS A 215 26.18 9.57 -4.37
CA HIS A 215 25.55 10.14 -5.57
C HIS A 215 25.48 11.68 -5.57
N GLY A 216 25.86 12.34 -4.47
CA GLY A 216 25.84 13.80 -4.32
C GLY A 216 24.44 14.43 -4.24
N GLN A 217 23.38 13.63 -4.11
CA GLN A 217 21.99 14.08 -4.04
C GLN A 217 21.12 13.04 -3.31
N PRO A 218 19.93 13.42 -2.79
CA PRO A 218 18.97 12.46 -2.23
C PRO A 218 18.72 11.30 -3.18
N LEU A 219 18.91 10.08 -2.68
CA LEU A 219 18.77 8.87 -3.49
C LEU A 219 17.34 8.76 -4.04
N PHE A 220 17.25 8.80 -5.37
CA PHE A 220 16.03 8.51 -6.11
C PHE A 220 16.26 7.20 -6.88
N ASP A 221 15.67 7.02 -8.08
CA ASP A 221 15.94 5.82 -8.90
C ASP A 221 17.29 5.90 -9.64
N ASP A 222 18.33 6.40 -8.97
CA ASP A 222 19.65 6.63 -9.54
C ASP A 222 20.40 5.30 -9.82
N ALA A 223 21.16 5.28 -10.93
CA ALA A 223 22.10 4.20 -11.25
C ALA A 223 23.55 4.71 -11.25
N ASP A 224 24.47 3.96 -10.66
CA ASP A 224 25.91 4.14 -10.78
C ASP A 224 26.39 3.48 -12.08
N ILE A 225 26.41 4.28 -13.15
CA ILE A 225 26.74 3.81 -14.50
C ILE A 225 28.16 3.23 -14.58
N ARG A 226 29.10 3.74 -13.78
CA ARG A 226 30.46 3.20 -13.75
C ARG A 226 30.46 1.78 -13.19
N THR A 227 29.71 1.56 -12.12
CA THR A 227 29.53 0.23 -11.54
C THR A 227 28.79 -0.70 -12.49
N LEU A 228 27.73 -0.21 -13.15
CA LEU A 228 26.98 -0.99 -14.16
C LEU A 228 27.87 -1.42 -15.33
N LYS A 229 28.64 -0.51 -15.92
CA LYS A 229 29.57 -0.83 -17.03
C LYS A 229 30.62 -1.88 -16.61
N LYS A 230 31.17 -1.76 -15.39
CA LYS A 230 32.10 -2.76 -14.84
C LYS A 230 31.43 -4.11 -14.62
N TYR A 231 30.19 -4.12 -14.13
CA TYR A 231 29.41 -5.33 -13.93
C TYR A 231 29.17 -6.06 -15.26
N LEU A 232 28.73 -5.34 -16.29
CA LEU A 232 28.48 -5.89 -17.63
C LEU A 232 29.75 -6.47 -18.26
N GLU A 233 30.89 -5.78 -18.15
CA GLU A 233 32.14 -6.30 -18.69
C GLU A 233 32.63 -7.54 -17.93
N LYS A 234 32.51 -7.55 -16.60
CA LYS A 234 32.86 -8.71 -15.76
C LYS A 234 32.04 -9.95 -16.12
N HIS A 235 30.74 -9.78 -16.40
CA HIS A 235 29.81 -10.87 -16.70
C HIS A 235 29.53 -11.05 -18.20
N LYS A 236 30.35 -10.45 -19.07
CA LYS A 236 30.13 -10.44 -20.52
C LYS A 236 29.95 -11.82 -21.13
N THR A 237 30.83 -12.76 -20.79
CA THR A 237 30.77 -14.13 -21.31
C THR A 237 29.48 -14.82 -20.90
N GLU A 238 29.17 -14.80 -19.59
CA GLU A 238 27.98 -15.42 -19.01
C GLU A 238 26.68 -14.82 -19.60
N ILE A 239 26.62 -13.49 -19.76
CA ILE A 239 25.45 -12.81 -20.34
C ILE A 239 25.33 -13.16 -21.83
N THR A 240 26.43 -13.18 -22.58
CA THR A 240 26.42 -13.49 -24.02
C THR A 240 26.01 -14.94 -24.28
N GLU A 241 26.50 -15.88 -23.47
CA GLU A 241 26.14 -17.30 -23.56
C GLU A 241 24.65 -17.52 -23.25
N LYS A 242 24.12 -16.82 -22.24
CA LYS A 242 22.73 -17.02 -21.79
C LYS A 242 21.69 -16.26 -22.60
N LEU A 243 21.96 -15.00 -22.95
CA LEU A 243 21.00 -14.10 -23.60
C LEU A 243 21.28 -13.89 -25.10
N GLY A 244 22.46 -14.30 -25.58
CA GLY A 244 22.92 -14.01 -26.93
C GLY A 244 23.64 -12.67 -27.05
N ARG A 245 24.44 -12.56 -28.11
CA ARG A 245 25.29 -11.39 -28.38
C ARG A 245 24.49 -10.12 -28.68
N ASP A 246 23.36 -10.25 -29.37
CA ASP A 246 22.52 -9.12 -29.75
C ASP A 246 21.90 -8.45 -28.51
N LYS A 247 21.39 -9.24 -27.55
CA LYS A 247 20.90 -8.72 -26.27
C LYS A 247 22.01 -8.03 -25.48
N TYR A 248 23.21 -8.62 -25.41
CA TYR A 248 24.35 -7.96 -24.74
C TYR A 248 24.68 -6.59 -25.38
N THR A 249 24.74 -6.52 -26.70
CA THR A 249 24.99 -5.27 -27.42
C THR A 249 23.88 -4.24 -27.17
N ALA A 250 22.62 -4.66 -27.13
CA ALA A 250 21.49 -3.78 -26.78
C ALA A 250 21.63 -3.22 -25.35
N ILE A 251 21.96 -4.06 -24.36
CA ILE A 251 22.17 -3.62 -22.97
C ILE A 251 23.27 -2.55 -22.89
N ILE A 252 24.36 -2.72 -23.63
CA ILE A 252 25.46 -1.74 -23.66
C ILE A 252 24.99 -0.41 -24.29
N ALA A 253 24.23 -0.48 -25.39
CA ALA A 253 23.66 0.71 -26.03
C ALA A 253 22.71 1.46 -25.09
N ASP A 254 21.78 0.75 -24.45
CA ASP A 254 20.84 1.31 -23.47
C ASP A 254 21.56 1.88 -22.25
N THR A 255 22.64 1.23 -21.80
CA THR A 255 23.47 1.74 -20.70
C THR A 255 24.12 3.09 -21.06
N ASN A 256 24.54 3.27 -22.31
CA ASN A 256 25.09 4.55 -22.77
C ASN A 256 24.02 5.64 -22.89
N ASN A 257 22.82 5.29 -23.37
CA ASN A 257 21.69 6.22 -23.42
C ASN A 257 21.27 6.64 -22.00
N LEU A 258 21.20 5.68 -21.06
CA LEU A 258 20.94 5.95 -19.65
C LEU A 258 21.99 6.90 -19.05
N ASP A 259 23.28 6.71 -19.35
CA ASP A 259 24.37 7.60 -18.91
C ASP A 259 24.15 9.04 -19.38
N GLN A 260 23.82 9.21 -20.66
CA GLN A 260 23.60 10.51 -21.28
C GLN A 260 22.42 11.26 -20.63
N HIS A 261 21.27 10.60 -20.52
CA HIS A 261 20.08 11.22 -19.93
C HIS A 261 20.24 11.46 -18.43
N GLN A 262 20.82 10.52 -17.70
CA GLN A 262 21.03 10.68 -16.27
C GLN A 262 22.00 11.83 -15.98
N SER A 263 23.04 12.01 -16.80
CA SER A 263 23.97 13.13 -16.68
C SER A 263 23.28 14.48 -16.90
N LYS A 264 22.42 14.59 -17.91
CA LYS A 264 21.62 15.80 -18.17
C LYS A 264 20.70 16.12 -16.98
N TRP A 265 19.96 15.13 -16.50
CA TRP A 265 19.07 15.28 -15.34
C TRP A 265 19.84 15.72 -14.09
N LYS A 266 20.95 15.04 -13.77
CA LYS A 266 21.74 15.30 -12.57
C LYS A 266 22.47 16.64 -12.62
N SER A 267 22.80 17.16 -13.81
CA SER A 267 23.44 18.48 -13.95
C SER A 267 22.53 19.64 -13.53
N LEU A 268 21.21 19.44 -13.49
CA LEU A 268 20.27 20.49 -13.10
C LEU A 268 20.37 20.79 -11.61
N LYS A 269 20.62 22.05 -11.28
CA LYS A 269 20.56 22.57 -9.91
C LYS A 269 19.12 22.66 -9.44
N ARG A 270 18.92 22.70 -8.11
CA ARG A 270 17.61 22.83 -7.47
C ARG A 270 16.74 23.96 -8.03
N VAL A 271 17.32 25.13 -8.28
CA VAL A 271 16.60 26.30 -8.81
C VAL A 271 16.16 26.07 -10.26
N GLU A 272 17.04 25.54 -11.10
CA GLU A 272 16.78 25.22 -12.50
C GLU A 272 15.64 24.19 -12.62
N ARG A 273 15.66 23.16 -11.76
CA ARG A 273 14.56 22.18 -11.66
C ARG A 273 13.22 22.86 -11.38
N SER A 274 13.21 23.80 -10.44
CA SER A 274 12.02 24.58 -10.10
C SER A 274 11.50 25.42 -11.28
N ILE A 275 12.41 26.14 -11.97
CA ILE A 275 12.08 26.98 -13.12
C ILE A 275 11.54 26.12 -14.27
N HIS A 276 12.25 25.07 -14.64
CA HIS A 276 11.84 24.15 -15.71
C HIS A 276 10.48 23.54 -15.43
N TYR A 277 10.21 23.14 -14.18
CA TYR A 277 8.89 22.67 -13.79
C TYR A 277 7.78 23.73 -14.01
N GLN A 278 7.97 24.98 -13.59
CA GLN A 278 6.95 26.01 -13.79
C GLN A 278 6.77 26.34 -15.28
N LEU A 279 7.85 26.35 -16.06
CA LEU A 279 7.84 26.56 -17.51
C LEU A 279 7.06 25.45 -18.22
N LYS A 280 7.38 24.18 -17.92
CA LYS A 280 6.69 23.02 -18.50
C LYS A 280 5.20 22.99 -18.12
N LYS A 281 4.84 23.49 -16.94
CA LYS A 281 3.43 23.66 -16.52
C LYS A 281 2.75 24.90 -17.10
N GLY A 282 3.44 25.71 -17.92
CA GLY A 282 2.91 26.92 -18.56
C GLY A 282 2.62 28.08 -17.60
N LYS A 283 3.25 28.08 -16.41
CA LYS A 283 3.08 29.13 -15.39
C LYS A 283 4.08 30.28 -15.54
N ILE A 284 5.09 30.06 -16.36
CA ILE A 284 5.99 31.08 -16.89
C ILE A 284 6.22 30.79 -18.36
N ASN A 285 6.60 31.82 -19.10
CA ASN A 285 7.07 31.68 -20.47
C ASN A 285 8.61 31.55 -20.52
N GLN A 286 9.15 31.30 -21.72
CA GLN A 286 10.59 31.12 -21.95
C GLN A 286 11.41 32.35 -21.53
N GLN A 287 10.92 33.56 -21.83
CA GLN A 287 11.60 34.81 -21.47
C GLN A 287 11.72 34.98 -19.94
N GLN A 288 10.64 34.70 -19.21
CA GLN A 288 10.63 34.72 -17.75
C GLN A 288 11.56 33.66 -17.16
N ALA A 289 11.57 32.44 -17.72
CA ALA A 289 12.47 31.39 -17.28
C ALA A 289 13.95 31.81 -17.41
N HIS A 290 14.31 32.43 -18.54
CA HIS A 290 15.66 32.96 -18.78
C HIS A 290 16.00 34.14 -17.88
N TRP A 291 15.02 34.98 -17.55
CA TRP A 291 15.24 36.07 -16.61
C TRP A 291 15.48 35.55 -15.19
N TYR A 292 14.66 34.60 -14.72
CA TYR A 292 14.79 34.01 -13.38
C TYR A 292 16.04 33.15 -13.22
N SER A 293 16.54 32.52 -14.28
CA SER A 293 17.82 31.78 -14.22
C SER A 293 19.00 32.71 -13.94
N ARG A 294 18.92 33.98 -14.36
CA ARG A 294 19.91 35.02 -14.04
C ARG A 294 19.65 35.73 -12.70
N HIS A 295 18.40 35.75 -12.23
CA HIS A 295 17.97 36.45 -11.00
C HIS A 295 17.41 35.49 -9.94
N ILE A 296 18.27 34.62 -9.41
CA ILE A 296 17.89 33.54 -8.49
C ILE A 296 17.17 34.04 -7.22
N GLY A 297 17.59 35.17 -6.64
CA GLY A 297 16.94 35.74 -5.45
C GLY A 297 15.47 36.10 -5.69
N GLN A 298 15.16 36.63 -6.88
CA GLN A 298 13.80 37.00 -7.28
C GLN A 298 12.93 35.76 -7.52
N TRP A 299 13.54 34.65 -7.96
CA TRP A 299 12.86 33.37 -8.04
C TRP A 299 12.42 32.87 -6.67
N TYR A 300 13.32 32.87 -5.69
CA TYR A 300 13.00 32.42 -4.33
C TYR A 300 11.93 33.30 -3.68
N LEU A 301 12.02 34.62 -3.82
CA LEU A 301 11.00 35.54 -3.31
C LEU A 301 9.61 35.19 -3.89
N ARG A 302 9.54 34.94 -5.20
CA ARG A 302 8.29 34.53 -5.85
C ARG A 302 7.73 33.22 -5.30
N GLU A 303 8.56 32.19 -5.13
CA GLU A 303 8.08 30.90 -4.61
C GLU A 303 7.68 30.97 -3.12
N ILE A 304 8.35 31.81 -2.32
CA ILE A 304 7.95 32.09 -0.93
C ILE A 304 6.58 32.77 -0.89
N VAL A 305 6.38 33.85 -1.66
CA VAL A 305 5.10 34.56 -1.74
C VAL A 305 3.98 33.60 -2.17
N ARG A 306 4.25 32.73 -3.15
CA ARG A 306 3.30 31.73 -3.61
C ARG A 306 2.99 30.67 -2.56
N ALA A 307 3.98 30.20 -1.81
CA ALA A 307 3.77 29.26 -0.71
C ALA A 307 2.91 29.89 0.39
N TRP A 308 3.21 31.15 0.76
CA TRP A 308 2.47 31.90 1.76
C TRP A 308 0.99 32.09 1.37
N GLN A 309 0.73 32.47 0.12
CA GLN A 309 -0.65 32.59 -0.40
C GLN A 309 -1.42 31.26 -0.34
N LYS A 310 -0.76 30.12 -0.55
CA LYS A 310 -1.41 28.80 -0.40
C LYS A 310 -1.73 28.48 1.05
N ILE A 311 -0.81 28.76 1.98
CA ILE A 311 -1.00 28.54 3.41
C ILE A 311 -2.17 29.37 3.92
N LEU A 312 -2.22 30.67 3.60
CA LEU A 312 -3.33 31.56 3.97
C LEU A 312 -4.68 31.04 3.45
N ARG A 313 -4.74 30.62 2.18
CA ARG A 313 -5.95 30.02 1.61
C ARG A 313 -6.35 28.73 2.32
N LEU A 314 -5.40 27.93 2.78
CA LEU A 314 -5.66 26.67 3.47
C LEU A 314 -6.20 26.93 4.88
N ILE A 315 -5.63 27.89 5.61
CA ILE A 315 -6.10 28.31 6.95
C ILE A 315 -7.55 28.78 6.89
N VAL A 316 -7.96 29.50 5.83
CA VAL A 316 -9.36 29.97 5.68
C VAL A 316 -10.30 28.87 5.16
N LYS A 317 -9.86 28.08 4.17
CA LYS A 317 -10.74 27.09 3.52
C LYS A 317 -10.92 25.81 4.31
N LEU A 318 -9.92 25.39 5.10
CA LEU A 318 -9.98 24.13 5.83
C LEU A 318 -11.10 24.13 6.90
N PRO A 319 -11.23 25.17 7.76
CA PRO A 319 -12.33 25.25 8.72
C PRO A 319 -13.70 25.28 8.03
N LEU A 320 -13.85 26.10 6.99
CA LEU A 320 -15.09 26.17 6.21
C LEU A 320 -15.46 24.83 5.57
N LYS A 321 -14.47 24.09 5.05
CA LYS A 321 -14.68 22.76 4.48
C LYS A 321 -15.09 21.74 5.54
N ILE A 322 -14.47 21.79 6.72
CA ILE A 322 -14.84 20.93 7.87
C ILE A 322 -16.26 21.24 8.30
N ILE A 323 -16.61 22.51 8.51
CA ILE A 323 -17.96 22.95 8.89
C ILE A 323 -18.99 22.52 7.85
N ASN A 324 -18.72 22.72 6.56
CA ASN A 324 -19.63 22.33 5.48
C ASN A 324 -19.77 20.80 5.37
N LYS A 325 -18.70 20.04 5.64
CA LYS A 325 -18.76 18.58 5.66
C LYS A 325 -19.60 18.09 6.85
N LEU A 326 -19.41 18.67 8.03
CA LEU A 326 -20.21 18.37 9.23
C LEU A 326 -21.69 18.71 9.01
N LYS A 327 -22.01 19.89 8.46
CA LYS A 327 -23.41 20.29 8.16
C LYS A 327 -24.14 19.35 7.20
N LYS A 328 -23.40 18.66 6.30
CA LYS A 328 -23.97 17.71 5.33
C LYS A 328 -24.25 16.34 5.94
N ILE A 329 -23.74 16.03 7.13
CA ILE A 329 -24.03 14.76 7.79
C ILE A 329 -25.46 14.84 8.33
N PRO A 330 -26.37 13.93 7.91
CA PRO A 330 -27.70 13.87 8.48
C PRO A 330 -27.63 13.26 9.88
N PHE A 331 -27.18 14.04 10.88
CA PHE A 331 -26.91 13.58 12.23
C PHE A 331 -28.09 12.80 12.83
N ARG A 332 -29.32 13.27 12.61
CA ARG A 332 -30.52 12.57 13.06
C ARG A 332 -30.63 11.15 12.49
N ARG A 333 -30.36 10.98 11.18
CA ARG A 333 -30.38 9.65 10.53
C ARG A 333 -29.23 8.79 11.03
N PHE A 334 -28.02 9.35 11.08
CA PHE A 334 -26.82 8.68 11.58
C PHE A 334 -27.01 8.15 13.01
N PHE A 335 -27.38 9.01 13.96
CA PHE A 335 -27.64 8.60 15.34
C PHE A 335 -28.82 7.62 15.44
N SER A 336 -29.91 7.83 14.68
CA SER A 336 -31.04 6.88 14.69
C SER A 336 -30.65 5.49 14.17
N GLN A 337 -29.75 5.40 13.18
CA GLN A 337 -29.26 4.14 12.65
C GLN A 337 -28.33 3.47 13.66
N THR A 338 -27.37 4.21 14.23
CA THR A 338 -26.48 3.69 15.29
C THR A 338 -27.27 3.22 16.52
N TRP A 339 -28.30 3.97 16.92
CA TRP A 339 -29.19 3.61 18.04
C TRP A 339 -30.02 2.35 17.73
N ARG A 340 -30.51 2.21 16.50
CA ARG A 340 -31.18 0.99 16.04
C ARG A 340 -30.25 -0.22 16.06
N VAL A 341 -28.97 -0.07 15.74
CA VAL A 341 -27.97 -1.14 15.91
C VAL A 341 -27.81 -1.49 17.40
N LEU A 342 -27.75 -0.52 18.30
CA LEU A 342 -27.60 -0.82 19.73
C LEU A 342 -28.82 -1.52 20.36
N ILE A 343 -30.03 -1.26 19.87
CA ILE A 343 -31.26 -1.76 20.51
C ILE A 343 -31.84 -2.98 19.77
N SER A 344 -31.88 -2.97 18.44
CA SER A 344 -32.59 -4.00 17.67
C SER A 344 -31.67 -5.15 17.26
N GLN A 345 -31.94 -6.34 17.81
CA GLN A 345 -31.22 -7.56 17.43
C GLN A 345 -31.35 -7.88 15.94
N ARG A 346 -32.54 -7.74 15.35
CA ARG A 346 -32.76 -7.99 13.91
C ARG A 346 -31.95 -7.04 13.03
N TYR A 347 -31.86 -5.76 13.42
CA TYR A 347 -31.07 -4.78 12.69
C TYR A 347 -29.56 -5.04 12.83
N ARG A 348 -29.08 -5.44 14.03
CA ARG A 348 -27.67 -5.84 14.24
C ARG A 348 -27.26 -6.96 13.32
N LEU A 349 -28.10 -7.99 13.23
CA LEU A 349 -27.86 -9.16 12.39
C LEU A 349 -27.71 -8.71 10.93
N GLN A 350 -28.70 -8.01 10.38
CA GLN A 350 -28.61 -7.54 8.99
C GLN A 350 -27.38 -6.67 8.75
N PHE A 351 -27.11 -5.70 9.63
CA PHE A 351 -25.94 -4.82 9.52
C PHE A 351 -24.62 -5.58 9.48
N THR A 352 -24.45 -6.59 10.33
CA THR A 352 -23.23 -7.41 10.36
C THR A 352 -23.13 -8.33 9.16
N ARG A 353 -24.25 -8.82 8.63
CA ARG A 353 -24.25 -9.58 7.38
C ARG A 353 -23.76 -8.76 6.22
N ASP A 354 -24.35 -7.59 6.03
CA ASP A 354 -24.02 -6.68 4.94
C ASP A 354 -22.53 -6.29 5.06
N LEU A 355 -22.09 -5.90 6.26
CA LEU A 355 -20.70 -5.55 6.51
C LEU A 355 -19.73 -6.70 6.17
N ILE A 356 -20.00 -7.94 6.63
CA ILE A 356 -19.09 -9.06 6.37
C ILE A 356 -19.15 -9.48 4.89
N SER A 357 -20.34 -9.46 4.26
CA SER A 357 -20.51 -9.77 2.84
C SER A 357 -19.70 -8.81 1.98
N ASP A 358 -19.81 -7.50 2.23
CA ASP A 358 -19.05 -6.48 1.51
C ASP A 358 -17.54 -6.72 1.63
N ARG A 359 -17.06 -7.20 2.79
CA ARG A 359 -15.64 -7.55 2.98
C ARG A 359 -15.25 -8.84 2.26
N ILE A 360 -16.13 -9.83 2.19
CA ILE A 360 -15.88 -11.05 1.40
C ILE A 360 -15.79 -10.70 -0.08
N ASP A 361 -16.68 -9.82 -0.56
CA ASP A 361 -16.69 -9.32 -1.93
C ASP A 361 -15.41 -8.54 -2.25
N ASP A 362 -14.97 -7.64 -1.36
CA ASP A 362 -13.68 -6.92 -1.48
C ASP A 362 -12.48 -7.89 -1.64
N TRP A 363 -12.42 -8.93 -0.81
CA TRP A 363 -11.36 -9.95 -0.92
C TRP A 363 -11.49 -10.78 -2.21
N HIS A 364 -12.71 -11.05 -2.69
CA HIS A 364 -12.92 -11.76 -3.94
C HIS A 364 -12.51 -10.92 -5.16
N ASP A 365 -12.92 -9.65 -5.20
CA ASP A 365 -12.58 -8.70 -6.26
C ASP A 365 -11.06 -8.49 -6.36
N ARG A 366 -10.37 -8.48 -5.20
CA ARG A 366 -8.90 -8.45 -5.11
C ARG A 366 -8.21 -9.78 -5.44
N LYS A 367 -8.95 -10.81 -5.87
CA LYS A 367 -8.46 -12.18 -6.13
C LYS A 367 -7.80 -12.86 -4.90
N GLN A 368 -8.05 -12.36 -3.69
CA GLN A 368 -7.55 -12.93 -2.43
C GLN A 368 -8.33 -14.19 -2.01
N LEU A 369 -9.61 -14.25 -2.41
CA LEU A 369 -10.47 -15.44 -2.34
C LEU A 369 -10.88 -15.89 -3.74
N ILE A 370 -10.85 -17.20 -3.99
CA ILE A 370 -11.51 -17.75 -5.19
C ILE A 370 -13.03 -17.73 -5.01
N PHE A 371 -13.75 -17.83 -6.12
CA PHE A 371 -15.20 -17.79 -6.14
C PHE A 371 -15.82 -18.81 -5.18
N GLU A 372 -15.30 -20.04 -5.15
CA GLU A 372 -15.79 -21.13 -4.30
C GLU A 372 -15.59 -20.83 -2.80
N GLU A 373 -14.48 -20.18 -2.44
CA GLU A 373 -14.18 -19.79 -1.06
C GLU A 373 -15.08 -18.64 -0.59
N ALA A 374 -15.31 -17.65 -1.46
CA ALA A 374 -16.19 -16.52 -1.19
C ALA A 374 -17.64 -17.00 -1.00
N GLU A 375 -18.16 -17.83 -1.91
CA GLU A 375 -19.50 -18.41 -1.80
C GLU A 375 -19.65 -19.33 -0.58
N PHE A 376 -18.60 -20.08 -0.22
CA PHE A 376 -18.59 -20.85 1.02
C PHE A 376 -18.73 -19.94 2.25
N LEU A 377 -18.00 -18.83 2.31
CA LEU A 377 -18.10 -17.89 3.44
C LEU A 377 -19.48 -17.24 3.52
N LYS A 378 -20.05 -16.79 2.39
CA LYS A 378 -21.39 -16.20 2.33
C LYS A 378 -22.48 -17.18 2.76
N SER A 379 -22.47 -18.40 2.22
CA SER A 379 -23.45 -19.43 2.58
C SER A 379 -23.34 -19.87 4.04
N ARG A 380 -22.14 -19.77 4.64
CA ARG A 380 -21.93 -20.02 6.08
C ARG A 380 -22.36 -18.86 6.94
N LEU A 381 -22.12 -17.63 6.52
CA LEU A 381 -22.58 -16.43 7.21
C LEU A 381 -24.09 -16.48 7.46
N ASP A 382 -24.86 -16.95 6.46
CA ASP A 382 -26.31 -17.12 6.57
C ASP A 382 -26.73 -18.19 7.59
N LYS A 383 -25.92 -19.23 7.78
CA LYS A 383 -26.18 -20.35 8.71
C LYS A 383 -25.68 -20.08 10.12
N GLU A 384 -24.55 -19.40 10.27
CA GLU A 384 -23.91 -19.04 11.55
C GLU A 384 -24.49 -17.74 12.14
N HIS A 385 -25.37 -17.08 11.39
CA HIS A 385 -26.01 -15.81 11.73
C HIS A 385 -26.77 -15.82 13.06
N GLY A 386 -27.18 -17.00 13.55
CA GLY A 386 -27.82 -17.16 14.86
C GLY A 386 -26.86 -17.26 16.06
N SER A 387 -25.54 -17.23 15.85
CA SER A 387 -24.58 -17.34 16.96
C SER A 387 -24.53 -16.05 17.78
N GLY A 388 -24.67 -16.18 19.11
CA GLY A 388 -24.63 -15.03 20.03
C GLY A 388 -23.35 -14.19 19.92
N TYR A 389 -22.23 -14.81 19.51
CA TYR A 389 -20.95 -14.14 19.34
C TYR A 389 -20.90 -13.18 18.14
N LEU A 390 -21.59 -13.48 17.02
CA LEU A 390 -21.67 -12.54 15.90
C LEU A 390 -22.52 -11.31 16.25
N VAL A 391 -23.55 -11.46 17.08
CA VAL A 391 -24.36 -10.35 17.59
C VAL A 391 -23.54 -9.44 18.51
N ASP A 392 -22.71 -10.03 19.37
CA ASP A 392 -21.86 -9.30 20.29
C ASP A 392 -20.72 -8.56 19.54
N PHE A 393 -20.22 -9.13 18.44
CA PHE A 393 -19.32 -8.44 17.51
C PHE A 393 -19.96 -7.18 16.90
N SER A 394 -21.22 -7.25 16.46
CA SER A 394 -21.95 -6.09 15.92
C SER A 394 -21.97 -4.91 16.90
N ILE A 395 -22.12 -5.22 18.19
CA ILE A 395 -22.16 -4.20 19.25
C ILE A 395 -20.79 -3.55 19.42
N HIS A 396 -19.71 -4.31 19.38
CA HIS A 396 -18.34 -3.74 19.40
C HIS A 396 -18.08 -2.82 18.19
N VAL A 397 -18.56 -3.18 16.99
CA VAL A 397 -18.44 -2.32 15.80
C VAL A 397 -19.28 -1.05 15.97
N ALA A 398 -20.52 -1.16 16.47
CA ALA A 398 -21.40 -0.02 16.69
C ALA A 398 -20.86 0.94 17.77
N LEU A 399 -20.33 0.40 18.86
CA LEU A 399 -19.69 1.17 19.92
C LEU A 399 -18.51 1.97 19.39
N LYS A 400 -17.70 1.40 18.47
CA LYS A 400 -16.58 2.13 17.85
C LYS A 400 -17.02 3.42 17.16
N ILE A 401 -18.18 3.44 16.49
CA ILE A 401 -18.71 4.63 15.82
C ILE A 401 -19.05 5.73 16.85
N ILE A 402 -19.60 5.34 18.00
CA ILE A 402 -19.94 6.25 19.09
C ILE A 402 -18.67 6.78 19.75
N ILE A 403 -17.71 5.89 20.02
CA ILE A 403 -16.42 6.22 20.64
C ILE A 403 -15.64 7.19 19.75
N GLN A 404 -15.56 6.94 18.43
CA GLN A 404 -14.96 7.90 17.50
C GLN A 404 -15.64 9.28 17.54
N SER A 405 -16.96 9.33 17.73
CA SER A 405 -17.67 10.60 17.89
C SER A 405 -17.27 11.32 19.19
N LEU A 406 -17.02 10.58 20.28
CA LEU A 406 -16.48 11.11 21.53
C LEU A 406 -15.02 11.57 21.38
N GLU A 407 -14.16 10.76 20.73
CA GLU A 407 -12.75 11.05 20.42
C GLU A 407 -12.59 12.34 19.61
N PHE A 408 -13.42 12.59 18.61
CA PHE A 408 -13.23 13.74 17.71
C PHE A 408 -14.01 14.99 18.12
N ILE A 409 -14.96 14.89 19.06
CA ILE A 409 -15.80 16.03 19.47
C ILE A 409 -15.62 16.32 20.96
N VAL A 410 -15.90 15.34 21.82
CA VAL A 410 -15.96 15.56 23.27
C VAL A 410 -14.57 15.74 23.85
N ILE A 411 -13.65 14.82 23.55
CA ILE A 411 -12.29 14.86 24.10
C ILE A 411 -11.52 16.15 23.70
N PRO A 412 -11.51 16.58 22.42
CA PRO A 412 -10.90 17.85 22.03
C PRO A 412 -11.61 19.07 22.63
N SER A 413 -12.93 19.01 22.85
CA SER A 413 -13.65 20.09 23.52
C SER A 413 -13.27 20.19 25.00
N LEU A 414 -13.12 19.06 25.69
CA LEU A 414 -12.65 19.02 27.07
C LEU A 414 -11.23 19.57 27.21
N PHE A 415 -10.35 19.25 26.26
CA PHE A 415 -8.99 19.82 26.20
C PHE A 415 -9.03 21.34 25.92
N ALA A 416 -9.82 21.77 24.94
CA ALA A 416 -9.98 23.19 24.61
C ALA A 416 -10.59 24.02 25.75
N LEU A 417 -11.44 23.41 26.59
CA LEU A 417 -12.02 24.02 27.79
C LEU A 417 -11.07 23.97 29.01
N GLY A 418 -9.89 23.36 28.89
CA GLY A 418 -8.92 23.22 29.97
C GLY A 418 -9.32 22.23 31.06
N VAL A 419 -10.27 21.34 30.79
CA VAL A 419 -10.74 20.32 31.74
C VAL A 419 -9.75 19.16 31.84
N ILE A 420 -9.03 18.87 30.75
CA ILE A 420 -7.98 17.86 30.68
C ILE A 420 -6.70 18.49 30.11
N ASP A 421 -5.56 18.00 30.56
CA ASP A 421 -4.22 18.37 30.08
C ASP A 421 -3.80 17.51 28.87
N GLU A 422 -2.60 17.75 28.32
CA GLU A 422 -2.09 17.02 27.15
C GLU A 422 -1.92 15.51 27.42
N ILE A 423 -1.58 15.16 28.66
CA ILE A 423 -1.40 13.77 29.10
C ILE A 423 -2.77 13.08 29.19
N GLY A 424 -3.75 13.73 29.81
CA GLY A 424 -5.13 13.24 29.89
C GLY A 424 -5.78 13.10 28.52
N LEU A 425 -5.52 14.05 27.61
CA LEU A 425 -5.93 13.96 26.21
C LEU A 425 -5.36 12.71 25.54
N GLY A 426 -4.04 12.50 25.64
CA GLY A 426 -3.37 11.34 25.06
C GLY A 426 -3.84 10.01 25.64
N PHE A 427 -4.06 9.94 26.96
CA PHE A 427 -4.57 8.74 27.62
C PHE A 427 -6.00 8.40 27.18
N LEU A 428 -6.91 9.38 27.18
CA LEU A 428 -8.31 9.15 26.81
C LEU A 428 -8.45 8.70 25.36
N PHE A 429 -7.64 9.24 24.44
CA PHE A 429 -7.61 8.81 23.03
C PHE A 429 -7.16 7.35 22.82
N VAL A 430 -6.46 6.75 23.78
CA VAL A 430 -5.97 5.37 23.69
C VAL A 430 -6.84 4.40 24.51
N ALA A 431 -7.35 4.86 25.65
CA ALA A 431 -8.01 4.03 26.65
C ALA A 431 -9.54 3.94 26.49
N ASP A 432 -10.19 4.88 25.83
CA ASP A 432 -11.64 4.93 25.70
C ASP A 432 -12.24 3.68 25.01
N GLY A 433 -11.66 3.26 23.87
CA GLY A 433 -12.02 2.04 23.15
C GLY A 433 -12.01 0.78 24.04
N PRO A 434 -10.89 0.46 24.70
CA PRO A 434 -10.80 -0.60 25.70
C PRO A 434 -11.85 -0.49 26.81
N ILE A 435 -12.03 0.68 27.43
CA ILE A 435 -12.95 0.87 28.57
C ILE A 435 -14.38 0.45 28.20
N PHE A 436 -14.94 0.98 27.11
CA PHE A 436 -16.33 0.69 26.71
C PHE A 436 -16.54 -0.80 26.37
N ARG A 437 -15.57 -1.42 25.69
CA ARG A 437 -15.63 -2.86 25.33
C ARG A 437 -15.49 -3.76 26.56
N SER A 438 -14.64 -3.39 27.51
CA SER A 438 -14.48 -4.13 28.77
C SER A 438 -15.71 -4.05 29.66
N ILE A 439 -16.38 -2.90 29.73
CA ILE A 439 -17.66 -2.76 30.43
C ILE A 439 -18.72 -3.69 29.81
N TYR A 440 -18.86 -3.65 28.47
CA TYR A 440 -19.83 -4.48 27.76
C TYR A 440 -19.52 -5.98 27.91
N THR A 441 -18.26 -6.36 27.70
CA THR A 441 -17.84 -7.76 27.80
C THR A 441 -17.94 -8.27 29.24
N GLY A 442 -17.62 -7.44 30.23
CA GLY A 442 -17.81 -7.75 31.65
C GLY A 442 -19.27 -8.00 32.01
N TYR A 443 -20.20 -7.16 31.53
CA TYR A 443 -21.63 -7.41 31.66
C TYR A 443 -22.05 -8.75 31.04
N ARG A 444 -21.54 -9.08 29.85
CA ARG A 444 -21.81 -10.37 29.18
C ARG A 444 -21.21 -11.55 29.94
N SER A 445 -20.03 -11.41 30.55
CA SER A 445 -19.44 -12.43 31.42
C SER A 445 -20.29 -12.72 32.64
N ILE A 446 -20.84 -11.69 33.29
CA ILE A 446 -21.77 -11.85 34.41
C ILE A 446 -23.05 -12.55 33.93
N GLN A 447 -23.60 -12.14 32.77
CA GLN A 447 -24.80 -12.77 32.22
C GLN A 447 -24.57 -14.25 31.86
N ALA A 448 -23.40 -14.60 31.31
CA ALA A 448 -23.03 -15.98 31.00
C ALA A 448 -22.91 -16.82 32.28
N LEU A 449 -22.26 -16.28 33.31
CA LEU A 449 -22.13 -16.92 34.62
C LEU A 449 -23.51 -17.21 35.24
N LEU A 450 -24.42 -16.24 35.21
CA LEU A 450 -25.78 -16.38 35.74
C LEU A 450 -26.64 -17.39 34.96
N LYS A 451 -26.30 -17.66 33.69
CA LYS A 451 -27.00 -18.60 32.81
C LYS A 451 -26.31 -19.96 32.68
N GLY A 452 -25.21 -20.19 33.39
CA GLY A 452 -24.41 -21.41 33.28
C GLY A 452 -23.78 -21.61 31.89
N GLN A 453 -23.52 -20.53 31.15
CA GLN A 453 -22.91 -20.56 29.83
C GLN A 453 -21.39 -20.32 29.92
N GLU A 454 -20.66 -20.65 28.84
CA GLU A 454 -19.22 -20.40 28.76
C GLU A 454 -18.94 -18.89 28.89
N ILE A 455 -18.10 -18.53 29.86
CA ILE A 455 -17.71 -17.15 30.11
C ILE A 455 -16.73 -16.71 29.00
N PRO A 456 -16.96 -15.56 28.34
CA PRO A 456 -16.17 -15.13 27.20
C PRO A 456 -14.83 -14.48 27.62
N TRP A 457 -13.97 -15.25 28.32
CA TRP A 457 -12.69 -14.75 28.84
C TRP A 457 -11.71 -14.32 27.74
N ILE A 458 -11.70 -15.00 26.58
CA ILE A 458 -10.86 -14.58 25.45
C ILE A 458 -11.35 -13.24 24.91
N ALA A 459 -12.67 -13.05 24.80
CA ALA A 459 -13.21 -11.76 24.39
C ALA A 459 -12.84 -10.65 25.40
N PHE A 460 -12.86 -10.95 26.70
CA PHE A 460 -12.50 -9.99 27.73
C PHE A 460 -11.04 -9.53 27.60
N VAL A 461 -10.10 -10.49 27.48
CA VAL A 461 -8.67 -10.18 27.34
C VAL A 461 -8.36 -9.46 26.04
N VAL A 462 -8.89 -9.94 24.91
CA VAL A 462 -8.67 -9.30 23.60
C VAL A 462 -9.32 -7.91 23.55
N GLY A 463 -10.46 -7.72 24.20
CA GLY A 463 -11.18 -6.45 24.29
C GLY A 463 -10.38 -5.32 24.94
N LEU A 464 -9.47 -5.66 25.85
CA LEU A 464 -8.55 -4.71 26.51
C LEU A 464 -7.49 -4.15 25.57
N ILE A 465 -7.21 -4.80 24.44
CA ILE A 465 -6.17 -4.37 23.50
C ILE A 465 -6.69 -3.19 22.67
N PRO A 466 -6.05 -2.01 22.72
CA PRO A 466 -6.40 -0.88 21.86
C PRO A 466 -6.36 -1.27 20.38
N PHE A 467 -7.25 -0.67 19.57
CA PHE A 467 -7.39 -0.88 18.12
C PHE A 467 -7.82 -2.28 17.65
N VAL A 468 -7.36 -3.36 18.31
CA VAL A 468 -7.61 -4.76 17.92
C VAL A 468 -8.81 -5.37 18.66
N GLY A 469 -9.15 -4.89 19.86
CA GLY A 469 -10.22 -5.48 20.69
C GLY A 469 -11.64 -5.52 20.09
N THR A 470 -11.86 -4.95 18.90
CA THR A 470 -13.11 -5.11 18.15
C THR A 470 -13.28 -6.57 17.69
N VAL A 471 -12.20 -7.33 17.48
CA VAL A 471 -12.26 -8.77 17.17
C VAL A 471 -12.34 -9.68 18.39
N ALA A 472 -12.56 -9.14 19.59
CA ALA A 472 -12.71 -9.92 20.82
C ALA A 472 -13.66 -11.11 20.68
N TYR A 473 -14.88 -10.86 20.20
CA TYR A 473 -15.90 -11.90 20.03
C TYR A 473 -15.62 -12.85 18.86
N PRO A 474 -15.13 -12.41 17.69
CA PRO A 474 -14.58 -13.31 16.68
C PRO A 474 -13.48 -14.23 17.21
N CYS A 475 -12.54 -13.73 18.03
CA CYS A 475 -11.50 -14.56 18.66
C CYS A 475 -12.11 -15.58 19.64
N GLN A 476 -13.09 -15.18 20.46
CA GLN A 476 -13.84 -16.10 21.34
C GLN A 476 -14.60 -17.16 20.55
N LEU A 477 -15.17 -16.80 19.39
CA LEU A 477 -15.85 -17.75 18.51
C LEU A 477 -14.86 -18.74 17.88
N VAL A 478 -13.69 -18.28 17.43
CA VAL A 478 -12.60 -19.16 16.96
C VAL A 478 -12.16 -20.14 18.06
N TYR A 479 -11.99 -19.64 19.28
CA TYR A 479 -11.65 -20.44 20.45
C TYR A 479 -12.72 -21.50 20.75
N SER A 480 -13.99 -21.10 20.88
CA SER A 480 -15.09 -22.00 21.25
C SER A 480 -15.46 -23.03 20.17
N THR A 481 -15.15 -22.76 18.89
CA THR A 481 -15.57 -23.62 17.76
C THR A 481 -14.48 -24.54 17.21
N ALA A 482 -13.27 -24.55 17.78
CA ALA A 482 -12.06 -25.27 17.34
C ALA A 482 -12.31 -26.34 16.24
N GLY A 483 -12.25 -25.93 14.97
CA GLY A 483 -12.54 -26.81 13.82
C GLY A 483 -13.21 -26.16 12.60
N LYS A 484 -13.81 -26.99 11.75
CA LYS A 484 -14.43 -26.63 10.45
C LYS A 484 -15.61 -25.63 10.54
N ARG A 485 -16.13 -25.35 11.75
CA ARG A 485 -17.31 -24.50 12.01
C ARG A 485 -16.99 -23.04 12.37
N GLY A 486 -15.72 -22.61 12.34
CA GLY A 486 -15.31 -21.25 12.69
C GLY A 486 -14.75 -20.43 11.51
N LYS A 487 -15.05 -20.79 10.25
CA LYS A 487 -14.39 -20.18 9.08
C LYS A 487 -14.75 -18.70 8.90
N VAL A 488 -16.01 -18.33 9.14
CA VAL A 488 -16.44 -16.92 9.12
C VAL A 488 -15.76 -16.13 10.23
N ALA A 489 -15.68 -16.69 11.44
CA ALA A 489 -14.96 -16.07 12.56
C ALA A 489 -13.47 -15.86 12.26
N GLN A 490 -12.81 -16.86 11.67
CA GLN A 490 -11.41 -16.76 11.23
C GLN A 490 -11.26 -15.67 10.17
N PHE A 491 -12.17 -15.60 9.19
CA PHE A 491 -12.17 -14.56 8.17
C PHE A 491 -12.25 -13.15 8.79
N ILE A 492 -13.18 -12.91 9.72
CA ILE A 492 -13.31 -11.59 10.39
C ILE A 492 -12.02 -11.20 11.11
N VAL A 493 -11.34 -12.16 11.75
CA VAL A 493 -10.04 -11.90 12.41
C VAL A 493 -8.97 -11.55 11.39
N TYR A 494 -8.86 -12.30 10.29
CA TYR A 494 -7.92 -11.96 9.21
C TYR A 494 -8.20 -10.58 8.62
N ASP A 495 -9.46 -10.29 8.28
CA ASP A 495 -9.90 -9.04 7.66
C ASP A 495 -9.62 -7.82 8.56
N THR A 496 -9.90 -7.94 9.86
CA THR A 496 -9.66 -6.81 10.77
C THR A 496 -8.17 -6.48 10.87
N PHE A 497 -7.30 -7.49 10.88
CA PHE A 497 -5.85 -7.25 10.91
C PHE A 497 -5.35 -6.68 9.57
N THR A 498 -5.87 -7.14 8.43
CA THR A 498 -5.52 -6.55 7.12
C THR A 498 -5.84 -5.06 7.08
N GLN A 499 -7.02 -4.66 7.55
CA GLN A 499 -7.42 -3.25 7.61
C GLN A 499 -6.50 -2.39 8.49
N LEU A 500 -5.90 -2.97 9.54
CA LEU A 500 -4.92 -2.24 10.36
C LEU A 500 -3.65 -1.96 9.56
N GLY A 501 -3.15 -2.95 8.81
CA GLY A 501 -1.97 -2.78 7.98
C GLY A 501 -2.20 -1.83 6.80
N GLU A 502 -3.37 -1.90 6.17
CA GLU A 502 -3.77 -1.03 5.06
C GLU A 502 -3.76 0.46 5.46
N LYS A 503 -4.23 0.77 6.68
CA LYS A 503 -4.43 2.16 7.15
C LYS A 503 -3.17 2.81 7.71
N ILE A 504 -2.03 2.13 7.76
CA ILE A 504 -0.78 2.72 8.26
C ILE A 504 -0.33 3.82 7.30
N PRO A 505 -0.18 5.08 7.77
CA PRO A 505 0.29 6.16 6.92
C PRO A 505 1.66 5.84 6.32
N ILE A 506 1.89 6.21 5.06
CA ILE A 506 3.16 6.08 4.35
C ILE A 506 3.60 4.64 4.04
N TRP A 507 3.24 3.64 4.85
CA TRP A 507 3.74 2.26 4.71
C TRP A 507 2.65 1.22 4.48
N GLY A 508 1.40 1.55 4.81
CA GLY A 508 0.25 0.72 4.51
C GLY A 508 -0.28 0.90 3.08
N GLY A 509 -1.29 0.10 2.78
CA GLY A 509 -2.01 0.02 1.51
C GLY A 509 -2.42 -1.43 1.25
N GLU A 510 -3.35 -1.61 0.32
CA GLU A 510 -3.72 -2.93 -0.20
C GLU A 510 -2.50 -3.64 -0.78
N ASP A 511 -2.39 -4.94 -0.52
CA ASP A 511 -1.38 -5.89 -0.96
C ASP A 511 0.07 -5.56 -0.55
N THR A 512 0.25 -4.65 0.42
CA THR A 512 1.59 -4.26 0.89
C THR A 512 2.16 -5.25 1.91
N LEU A 513 3.48 -5.28 2.09
CA LEU A 513 4.12 -6.09 3.16
C LEU A 513 3.59 -5.73 4.55
N THR A 514 3.15 -4.48 4.75
CA THR A 514 2.54 -4.05 6.00
C THR A 514 1.18 -4.71 6.20
N GLU A 515 0.30 -4.74 5.19
CA GLU A 515 -0.96 -5.51 5.27
C GLU A 515 -0.69 -7.00 5.55
N HIS A 516 0.24 -7.62 4.81
CA HIS A 516 0.62 -9.01 5.03
C HIS A 516 1.18 -9.27 6.44
N PHE A 517 1.97 -8.35 6.99
CA PHE A 517 2.50 -8.50 8.35
C PHE A 517 1.39 -8.61 9.39
N PHE A 518 0.39 -7.70 9.34
CA PHE A 518 -0.74 -7.76 10.26
C PHE A 518 -1.61 -9.00 10.00
N ASN A 519 -1.85 -9.35 8.74
CA ASN A 519 -2.58 -10.56 8.38
C ASN A 519 -1.90 -11.85 8.89
N GLN A 520 -0.57 -11.93 8.84
CA GLN A 520 0.20 -13.04 9.42
C GLN A 520 0.15 -13.05 10.96
N LEU A 521 0.00 -11.89 11.60
CA LEU A 521 -0.24 -11.81 13.04
C LEU A 521 -1.60 -12.44 13.39
N ALA A 522 -2.65 -12.20 12.60
CA ALA A 522 -3.93 -12.88 12.74
C ALA A 522 -3.80 -14.41 12.61
N TYR A 523 -3.00 -14.90 11.64
CA TYR A 523 -2.73 -16.35 11.52
C TYR A 523 -2.11 -16.92 12.81
N LYS A 524 -1.13 -16.24 13.39
CA LYS A 524 -0.48 -16.67 14.64
C LYS A 524 -1.48 -16.69 15.81
N VAL A 525 -2.33 -15.68 15.92
CA VAL A 525 -3.39 -15.61 16.94
C VAL A 525 -4.37 -16.77 16.78
N ILE A 526 -4.90 -17.00 15.58
CA ILE A 526 -5.83 -18.11 15.30
C ILE A 526 -5.18 -19.47 15.61
N ARG A 527 -3.90 -19.65 15.25
CA ARG A 527 -3.17 -20.90 15.54
C ARG A 527 -3.00 -21.11 17.05
N LEU A 528 -2.65 -20.08 17.80
CA LEU A 528 -2.55 -20.15 19.27
C LEU A 528 -3.90 -20.53 19.89
N LEU A 529 -4.99 -19.89 19.46
CA LEU A 529 -6.33 -20.18 19.96
C LEU A 529 -6.76 -21.62 19.65
N ASN A 530 -6.49 -22.12 18.44
CA ASN A 530 -6.84 -23.50 18.07
C ASN A 530 -5.99 -24.56 18.80
N ASN A 531 -4.69 -24.32 18.97
CA ASN A 531 -3.79 -25.27 19.62
C ASN A 531 -4.11 -25.41 21.12
N TYR A 532 -4.40 -24.31 21.81
CA TYR A 532 -4.72 -24.33 23.24
C TYR A 532 -5.99 -25.15 23.54
N VAL A 533 -6.95 -25.18 22.62
CA VAL A 533 -8.18 -25.99 22.75
C VAL A 533 -7.91 -27.48 22.47
N GLY A 534 -6.97 -27.79 21.58
CA GLY A 534 -6.52 -29.18 21.34
C GLY A 534 -5.92 -29.81 22.59
N ASP A 535 -4.96 -29.11 23.21
CA ASP A 535 -4.26 -29.59 24.41
C ASP A 535 -5.16 -29.70 25.65
N LEU A 536 -6.17 -28.82 25.78
CA LEU A 536 -7.15 -28.89 26.88
C LEU A 536 -8.14 -30.03 26.71
N ARG A 537 -8.49 -30.42 25.48
CA ARG A 537 -9.38 -31.57 25.23
C ARG A 537 -8.65 -32.90 25.41
N GLU A 538 -7.37 -33.00 25.04
CA GLU A 538 -6.56 -34.21 25.33
C GLU A 538 -6.30 -34.44 26.82
N LYS A 539 -6.43 -33.41 27.67
CA LYS A 539 -6.30 -33.55 29.12
C LYS A 539 -7.62 -33.84 29.84
N ILE A 540 -8.76 -33.71 29.15
CA ILE A 540 -10.11 -33.90 29.72
C ILE A 540 -10.74 -35.23 29.26
N VAL A 541 -10.22 -35.82 28.18
CA VAL A 541 -10.48 -37.21 27.76
C VAL A 541 -9.40 -38.11 28.33
#